data_AF-A0A0K9YNP7-F1
#
_entry.id   AF-A0A0K9YNP7-F1
#
_cell.length_a   1.000
_cell.length_b   1.000
_cell.length_c   1.000
_cell.angle_alpha   90.00
_cell.angle_beta   90.00
_cell.angle_gamma   90.00
#
_symmetry.space_group_name_H-M   'P 1'
#
loop_
_entity.id
_entity.type
_entity.pdbx_description
1 polymer ?
#
loop_
_entity_poly.entity_id
_entity_poly.type
_entity_poly.pdbx_seq_one_letter_code
_entity_poly.pdbx_strand_id
1 'polypeptide(L)' 'MAKSKKSKKKNTKQHPNQQNLKIVTSSTCQVCKQQCARGLAYLEQMSQPGKIGFGVPCILTKKQT' A
#
# COMPACT_ATOMS: atom_id res chain seq x y z
N MET A 1 -36.55 -29.00 -12.13
CA MET A 1 -35.60 -28.45 -13.11
C MET A 1 -34.74 -27.41 -12.41
N ALA A 2 -33.49 -27.75 -12.08
CA ALA A 2 -32.61 -26.92 -11.28
C ALA A 2 -31.98 -25.78 -12.11
N LYS A 3 -32.23 -24.51 -11.72
CA LYS A 3 -31.52 -23.34 -12.27
C LYS A 3 -30.21 -23.16 -11.53
N SER A 4 -29.12 -23.63 -12.13
CA SER A 4 -27.76 -23.44 -11.63
C SER A 4 -27.39 -21.94 -11.61
N LYS A 5 -27.17 -21.38 -10.41
CA LYS A 5 -26.62 -20.04 -10.22
C LYS A 5 -25.14 -20.05 -10.63
N LYS A 6 -24.83 -19.56 -11.83
CA LYS A 6 -23.45 -19.40 -12.32
C LYS A 6 -22.80 -18.23 -11.60
N SER A 7 -22.14 -18.51 -10.47
CA SER A 7 -21.28 -17.55 -9.78
C SER A 7 -20.10 -17.23 -10.71
N LYS A 8 -20.08 -16.02 -11.27
CA LYS A 8 -18.96 -15.50 -12.04
C LYS A 8 -17.76 -15.38 -11.10
N LYS A 9 -16.86 -16.36 -11.10
CA LYS A 9 -15.56 -16.27 -10.40
C LYS A 9 -14.85 -15.01 -10.91
N LYS A 10 -14.72 -13.98 -10.07
CA LYS A 10 -13.86 -12.83 -10.33
C LYS A 10 -12.46 -13.39 -10.57
N ASN A 11 -11.89 -13.10 -11.73
CA ASN A 11 -10.51 -13.43 -12.06
C ASN A 11 -9.60 -12.57 -11.18
N THR A 12 -9.33 -13.01 -9.95
CA THR A 12 -8.42 -12.38 -8.99
C THR A 12 -6.96 -12.76 -9.27
N LYS A 13 -6.58 -12.89 -10.55
CA LYS A 13 -5.17 -13.03 -10.91
C LYS A 13 -4.52 -11.65 -10.78
N GLN A 14 -3.92 -11.41 -9.62
CA GLN A 14 -3.03 -10.28 -9.41
C GLN A 14 -1.90 -10.39 -10.45
N HIS A 15 -1.68 -9.31 -11.22
CA HIS A 15 -0.64 -9.32 -12.24
C HIS A 15 0.72 -9.65 -11.57
N PRO A 16 1.59 -10.48 -12.16
CA PRO A 16 2.84 -10.91 -11.52
C PRO A 16 3.73 -9.74 -11.06
N ASN A 17 3.63 -8.59 -11.74
CA ASN A 17 4.37 -7.37 -11.38
C ASN A 17 3.68 -6.50 -10.29
N GLN A 18 2.47 -6.84 -9.85
CA GLN A 18 1.76 -6.12 -8.79
C GLN A 18 2.18 -6.66 -7.42
N GLN A 19 3.08 -5.93 -6.77
CA GLN A 19 3.53 -6.26 -5.42
C GLN A 19 2.61 -5.61 -4.39
N ASN A 20 2.08 -6.42 -3.48
CA ASN A 20 1.27 -5.91 -2.38
C ASN A 20 2.21 -5.36 -1.29
N LEU A 21 2.28 -4.04 -1.19
CA LEU A 21 3.08 -3.34 -0.19
C LEU A 21 2.18 -2.92 0.97
N LYS A 22 2.69 -2.98 2.19
CA LYS A 22 1.98 -2.44 3.35
C LYS A 22 1.90 -0.92 3.24
N ILE A 23 0.70 -0.36 3.39
CA ILE A 23 0.52 1.08 3.56
C ILE A 23 0.90 1.44 5.00
N VAL A 24 1.80 2.41 5.15
CA VAL A 24 2.25 2.92 6.46
C VAL A 24 1.99 4.42 6.55
N THR A 25 1.93 4.96 7.78
CA THR A 25 1.68 6.37 8.04
C THR A 25 2.96 7.12 8.39
N SER A 26 2.86 8.45 8.54
CA SER A 26 4.00 9.34 8.80
C SER A 26 4.74 8.99 10.08
N SER A 27 4.01 8.56 11.12
CA SER A 27 4.59 8.07 12.38
C SER A 27 5.61 6.95 12.14
N THR A 28 5.28 5.99 11.28
CA THR A 28 6.16 4.87 10.94
C THR A 28 7.35 5.35 10.11
N CYS A 29 7.14 6.24 9.15
CA CYS A 29 8.23 6.79 8.34
C CYS A 29 9.21 7.63 9.18
N GLN A 30 8.72 8.39 10.16
CA GLN A 30 9.52 9.26 11.02
C GLN A 30 10.48 8.47 11.92
N VAL A 31 10.05 7.31 12.44
CA VAL A 31 10.89 6.46 13.30
C VAL A 31 11.71 5.42 12.51
N CYS A 32 11.53 5.37 11.19
CA CYS A 32 12.20 4.38 10.36
C CYS A 32 13.70 4.65 10.32
N LYS A 33 14.52 3.67 10.72
CA LYS A 33 15.99 3.78 10.65
C LYS A 33 16.51 3.82 9.22
N GLN A 34 15.79 3.15 8.31
CA GLN A 34 16.11 3.13 6.88
C GLN A 34 15.16 4.06 6.14
N GLN A 35 15.55 5.34 6.04
CA GLN A 35 14.79 6.33 5.30
C GLN A 35 14.76 5.98 3.80
N CYS A 36 13.62 6.17 3.16
CA CYS A 36 13.44 5.91 1.73
C CYS A 36 12.79 7.12 1.05
N ALA A 37 13.06 7.29 -0.25
CA ALA A 37 12.58 8.46 -1.01
C ALA A 37 11.06 8.65 -0.90
N ARG A 38 10.27 7.57 -0.91
CA ARG A 38 8.81 7.64 -0.74
C ARG A 38 8.40 8.13 0.65
N GLY A 39 9.09 7.66 1.68
CA GLY A 39 8.82 8.05 3.06
C GLY A 39 9.17 9.52 3.31
N LEU A 40 10.32 9.96 2.81
CA LEU A 40 10.77 11.36 2.91
C LEU A 40 9.79 12.31 2.22
N ALA A 41 9.43 12.04 0.96
CA ALA A 41 8.45 12.85 0.24
C ALA A 41 7.09 12.89 0.95
N TYR A 42 6.66 11.77 1.55
CA TYR A 42 5.43 11.72 2.33
C TYR A 42 5.51 12.56 3.61
N LEU A 43 6.65 12.57 4.31
CA LEU A 43 6.88 13.41 5.48
C LEU A 43 6.89 14.90 5.11
N GLU A 44 7.54 15.27 4.02
CA GLU A 44 7.54 16.64 3.48
C GLU A 44 6.14 17.11 3.09
N GLN A 45 5.31 16.19 2.56
CA GLN A 45 3.90 16.52 2.32
C GLN A 45 3.15 16.69 3.64
N MET A 46 3.38 15.83 4.64
CA MET A 46 2.69 15.90 5.92
C MET A 46 3.10 17.07 6.81
N SER A 47 4.24 17.70 6.56
CA SER A 47 4.64 18.92 7.26
C SER A 47 3.88 20.17 6.80
N GLN A 48 3.17 20.11 5.68
CA GLN A 48 2.37 21.24 5.19
C GLN A 48 1.04 21.34 5.96
N PRO A 49 0.63 22.55 6.39
CA PRO A 49 -0.60 22.74 7.12
C PRO A 49 -1.82 22.34 6.27
N GLY A 50 -2.78 21.66 6.89
CA GLY A 50 -4.02 21.23 6.23
C GLY A 50 -3.91 19.97 5.37
N LYS A 51 -2.76 19.27 5.36
CA LYS A 51 -2.63 18.00 4.64
C LYS A 51 -3.21 16.84 5.42
N ILE A 52 -3.91 15.96 4.70
CA ILE A 52 -4.46 14.71 5.21
C ILE A 52 -3.61 13.57 4.67
N GLY A 53 -3.08 12.74 5.57
CA GLY A 53 -2.23 11.62 5.24
C GLY A 53 -3.00 10.32 5.02
N PHE A 54 -3.06 9.83 3.78
CA PHE A 54 -3.67 8.53 3.44
C PHE A 54 -2.69 7.34 3.56
N GLY A 55 -1.47 7.61 4.01
CA GLY A 55 -0.38 6.64 4.09
C GLY A 55 0.37 6.47 2.76
N VAL A 56 1.50 5.79 2.84
CA VAL A 56 2.41 5.53 1.71
C VAL A 56 2.76 4.04 1.63
N PRO A 57 2.81 3.44 0.43
CA PRO A 57 3.25 2.05 0.27
C PRO A 57 4.74 1.90 0.62
N CYS A 58 5.03 1.15 1.68
CA CYS A 58 6.38 0.96 2.15
C CYS A 58 7.11 -0.11 1.32
N ILE A 59 8.10 0.33 0.54
CA ILE A 59 8.93 -0.56 -0.30
C ILE A 59 9.77 -1.54 0.52
N LEU A 60 10.06 -1.20 1.78
CA LEU A 60 10.86 -2.02 2.69
C LEU A 60 10.03 -3.12 3.37
N THR A 61 8.69 -3.01 3.34
CA THR A 61 7.79 -4.00 3.95
C THR A 61 7.36 -5.10 2.99
N LYS A 62 7.99 -5.22 1.81
CA LYS A 62 7.77 -6.38 0.94
C LYS A 62 8.03 -7.63 1.77
N LYS A 63 6.97 -8.39 2.07
CA LYS A 63 7.14 -9.81 2.36
C LYS A 63 7.76 -10.38 1.08
N GLN A 64 9.00 -10.86 1.18
CA GLN A 64 9.53 -11.79 0.20
C GLN A 64 8.63 -13.02 0.30
N THR A 65 7.62 -13.11 -0.56
CA THR A 65 6.86 -14.33 -0.82
C THR A 65 7.52 -15.05 -1.97
#